data_AF-A0A9P1UW54-F1
#
_entry.id   AF-A0A9P1UW54-F1
#
_cell.length_a   1.000
_cell.length_b   1.000
_cell.length_c   1.000
_cell.angle_alpha   90.00
_cell.angle_beta   90.00
_cell.angle_gamma   90.00
#
_symmetry.space_group_name_H-M   'P 1'
#
loop_
_entity.id
_entity.type
_entity.pdbx_description
1 polymer ?
#
loop_
_entity_poly.entity_id
_entity_poly.type
_entity_poly.pdbx_seq_one_letter_code
_entity_poly.pdbx_strand_id
1 'polypeptide(L)'
;MSALRKINATLDLNKKTWNMERIEAIQSDINSLTLAVQIVESGLQKDLTGYKPTFAVVLPGTNEYILDDLHVNLTNLSEGYFEYTFVKEAFAVPGIYDTARFIIKKDDGTELTGMPRFMYYVEKDPLQGTVKAETYVSDFERLESMIADVETEIADLHDEVTSESLRLDTEIAQLDTKIDTETGKLQTEANNLQTQFDSFNPTQFAQQEDFENHIYNSDIHVTTENKISWEAKETPANAQAKADKALTDAKTYADSMLDEYTAWVKLPLTSGFSTGDSNTPQYRLITTPTNEGTKIFAEFRGAIAGTFLSTANSTVANMPAGTRPAATEYFTAASNNGDSGRIAFTTTGTVVQVSSSANANPSYVALSGIKYEVGN
;
A
#
# COMPACT_ATOMS: atom_id res chain seq x y z
N MET A 1 83.34 -33.92 -28.21
CA MET A 1 83.75 -32.64 -27.60
C MET A 1 85.25 -32.52 -27.78
N SER A 2 85.69 -31.86 -28.85
CA SER A 2 87.10 -31.49 -29.00
C SER A 2 87.37 -30.37 -28.00
N ALA A 3 88.32 -30.54 -27.09
CA ALA A 3 88.74 -29.44 -26.23
C ALA A 3 89.25 -28.31 -27.14
N LEU A 4 88.72 -27.09 -26.98
CA LEU A 4 89.25 -25.90 -27.64
C LEU A 4 90.76 -25.83 -27.38
N ARG A 5 91.57 -25.60 -28.43
CA ARG A 5 93.01 -25.43 -28.25
C ARG A 5 93.21 -24.18 -27.39
N LYS A 6 93.82 -24.34 -26.22
CA LYS A 6 94.06 -23.23 -25.29
C LYS A 6 95.54 -22.85 -25.29
N ILE A 7 95.84 -21.60 -25.59
CA ILE A 7 97.20 -21.05 -25.54
C ILE A 7 97.32 -20.12 -24.35
N ASN A 8 98.33 -20.32 -23.51
CA ASN A 8 98.60 -19.45 -22.38
C ASN A 8 99.45 -18.27 -22.84
N ALA A 9 99.04 -17.06 -22.47
CA ALA A 9 99.72 -15.82 -22.77
C ALA A 9 99.87 -14.97 -21.50
N THR A 10 101.11 -14.68 -21.10
CA THR A 10 101.39 -13.78 -19.98
C THR A 10 101.96 -12.47 -20.50
N LEU A 11 101.34 -11.34 -20.14
CA LEU A 11 101.86 -10.00 -20.40
C LEU A 11 102.38 -9.37 -19.11
N ASP A 12 103.66 -9.01 -19.11
CA ASP A 12 104.27 -8.16 -18.08
C ASP A 12 104.21 -6.70 -18.52
N LEU A 13 103.39 -5.89 -17.86
CA LEU A 13 103.15 -4.47 -18.22
C LEU A 13 104.43 -3.61 -18.13
N ASN A 14 105.40 -3.99 -17.30
CA ASN A 14 106.67 -3.25 -17.22
C ASN A 14 107.58 -3.55 -18.41
N LYS A 15 107.64 -4.84 -18.81
CA LYS A 15 108.49 -5.28 -19.92
C LYS A 15 107.85 -5.00 -21.27
N LYS A 16 106.52 -4.88 -21.31
CA LYS A 16 105.72 -4.72 -22.53
C LYS A 16 105.99 -5.83 -23.55
N THR A 17 106.18 -7.04 -23.05
CA THR A 17 106.40 -8.23 -23.87
C THR A 17 105.42 -9.33 -23.50
N TRP A 18 104.93 -10.02 -24.52
CA TRP A 18 104.14 -11.23 -24.36
C TRP A 18 105.06 -12.45 -24.20
N ASN A 19 104.78 -13.27 -23.19
CA ASN A 19 105.28 -14.64 -23.10
C ASN A 19 104.14 -15.59 -23.46
N MET A 20 104.15 -16.06 -24.71
CA MET A 20 103.13 -16.97 -25.24
C MET A 20 103.75 -17.91 -26.27
N GLU A 21 103.14 -19.07 -26.46
CA GLU A 21 103.46 -19.95 -27.57
C GLU A 21 103.03 -19.34 -28.91
N ARG A 22 103.58 -19.85 -30.02
CA ARG A 22 103.16 -19.42 -31.35
C ARG A 22 101.69 -19.76 -31.56
N ILE A 23 100.91 -18.74 -31.93
CA ILE A 23 99.51 -18.88 -32.28
C ILE A 23 99.40 -19.20 -33.78
N GLU A 24 98.84 -20.36 -34.08
CA GLU A 24 98.63 -20.86 -35.44
C GLU A 24 97.18 -21.32 -35.56
N ALA A 25 96.52 -20.89 -36.63
CA ALA A 25 95.16 -21.30 -36.99
C ALA A 25 95.09 -21.61 -38.49
N ILE A 26 94.06 -22.33 -38.90
CA ILE A 26 93.77 -22.58 -40.31
C ILE A 26 92.65 -21.63 -40.74
N GLN A 27 92.71 -21.15 -41.98
CA GLN A 27 91.64 -20.35 -42.55
C GLN A 27 90.30 -21.08 -42.41
N SER A 28 89.25 -20.35 -42.03
CA SER A 28 87.90 -20.90 -41.79
C SER A 28 87.74 -21.74 -40.53
N ASP A 29 88.74 -21.76 -39.64
CA ASP A 29 88.56 -22.30 -38.29
C ASP A 29 87.44 -21.53 -37.55
N ILE A 30 86.54 -22.25 -36.89
CA ILE A 30 85.43 -21.67 -36.10
C ILE A 30 85.54 -22.20 -34.69
N ASN A 31 85.56 -21.31 -33.69
CA ASN A 31 85.58 -21.67 -32.27
C ASN A 31 86.58 -22.81 -32.01
N SER A 32 87.83 -22.66 -32.48
CA SER A 32 88.85 -23.70 -32.37
C SER A 32 89.95 -23.34 -31.37
N LEU A 33 90.11 -22.06 -31.06
CA LEU A 33 91.24 -21.50 -30.33
C LEU A 33 90.79 -20.49 -29.26
N THR A 34 91.31 -20.68 -28.05
CA THR A 34 91.17 -19.75 -26.92
C THR A 34 92.54 -19.30 -26.43
N LEU A 35 92.70 -17.99 -26.21
CA LEU A 35 93.85 -17.39 -25.57
C LEU A 35 93.55 -17.15 -24.08
N ALA A 36 94.30 -17.80 -23.21
CA ALA A 36 94.24 -17.62 -21.77
C ALA A 36 95.25 -16.54 -21.36
N VAL A 37 94.75 -15.34 -21.07
CA VAL A 37 95.57 -14.15 -20.87
C VAL A 37 95.74 -13.88 -19.37
N GLN A 38 96.99 -13.82 -18.93
CA GLN A 38 97.39 -13.37 -17.61
C GLN A 38 98.14 -12.03 -17.71
N ILE A 39 97.65 -11.01 -17.02
CA ILE A 39 98.31 -9.70 -16.92
C ILE A 39 99.04 -9.61 -15.58
N VAL A 40 100.31 -9.23 -15.62
CA VAL A 40 101.14 -9.01 -14.42
C VAL A 40 101.82 -7.64 -14.48
N GLU A 41 102.03 -7.04 -13.31
CA GLU A 41 102.77 -5.80 -13.11
C GLU A 41 103.85 -6.06 -12.04
N SER A 42 105.12 -5.90 -12.40
CA SER A 42 106.27 -6.19 -11.51
C SER A 42 106.30 -7.62 -10.97
N GLY A 43 105.78 -8.58 -11.74
CA GLY A 43 105.69 -9.99 -11.34
C GLY A 43 104.51 -10.32 -10.42
N LEU A 44 103.66 -9.34 -10.08
CA LEU A 44 102.41 -9.54 -9.34
C LEU A 44 101.23 -9.53 -10.29
N GLN A 45 100.19 -10.32 -10.00
CA GLN A 45 98.94 -10.29 -10.76
C GLN A 45 98.32 -8.89 -10.71
N LYS A 46 97.89 -8.40 -11.87
CA LYS A 46 97.23 -7.10 -11.99
C LYS A 46 95.74 -7.27 -11.86
N ASP A 47 95.12 -6.73 -10.80
CA ASP A 47 93.65 -6.72 -10.68
C ASP A 47 93.03 -5.93 -11.86
N LEU A 48 92.16 -6.60 -12.62
CA LEU A 48 91.42 -6.05 -13.76
C LEU A 48 89.93 -5.85 -13.45
N THR A 49 89.53 -5.86 -12.19
CA THR A 49 88.12 -5.63 -11.80
C THR A 49 87.61 -4.31 -12.37
N GLY A 50 86.47 -4.38 -13.07
CA GLY A 50 85.84 -3.25 -13.74
C GLY A 50 86.44 -2.86 -15.10
N TYR A 51 87.46 -3.59 -15.58
CA TYR A 51 87.94 -3.46 -16.95
C TYR A 51 87.20 -4.43 -17.89
N LYS A 52 87.10 -4.02 -19.15
CA LYS A 52 86.57 -4.79 -20.28
C LYS A 52 87.68 -4.98 -21.30
N PRO A 53 88.23 -6.20 -21.42
CA PRO A 53 89.11 -6.58 -22.52
C PRO A 53 88.33 -6.64 -23.83
N THR A 54 88.88 -6.03 -24.87
CA THR A 54 88.38 -6.07 -26.24
C THR A 54 89.51 -6.50 -27.15
N PHE A 55 89.33 -7.60 -27.87
CA PHE A 55 90.27 -8.01 -28.90
C PHE A 55 90.15 -7.08 -30.11
N ALA A 56 91.29 -6.64 -30.63
CA ALA A 56 91.37 -5.74 -31.77
C ALA A 56 92.45 -6.18 -32.76
N VAL A 57 92.09 -6.35 -34.03
CA VAL A 57 93.05 -6.68 -35.10
C VAL A 57 92.58 -6.16 -36.45
N VAL A 58 93.51 -5.80 -37.33
CA VAL A 58 93.26 -5.50 -38.76
C VAL A 58 93.66 -6.72 -39.57
N LEU A 59 92.79 -7.17 -40.47
CA LEU A 59 93.05 -8.37 -41.28
C LEU A 59 94.22 -8.10 -42.27
N PRO A 60 95.13 -9.06 -42.48
CA PRO A 60 96.31 -8.87 -43.33
C PRO A 60 95.94 -8.49 -44.76
N GLY A 61 96.54 -7.41 -45.28
CA GLY A 61 96.35 -6.99 -46.67
C GLY A 61 94.97 -6.41 -46.99
N THR A 62 94.15 -6.08 -45.98
CA THR A 62 92.85 -5.43 -46.15
C THR A 62 92.72 -4.20 -45.24
N ASN A 63 91.59 -3.49 -45.33
CA ASN A 63 91.19 -2.43 -44.38
C ASN A 63 90.13 -2.91 -43.38
N GLU A 64 89.81 -4.21 -43.39
CA GLU A 64 88.81 -4.81 -42.52
C GLU A 64 89.43 -5.10 -41.14
N TYR A 65 88.62 -5.04 -40.09
CA TYR A 65 89.09 -5.19 -38.72
C TYR A 65 88.11 -5.96 -37.85
N ILE A 66 88.60 -6.43 -36.72
CA ILE A 66 87.82 -7.12 -35.69
C ILE A 66 87.91 -6.29 -34.43
N LEU A 67 86.77 -6.00 -33.83
CA LEU A 67 86.62 -5.48 -32.48
C LEU A 67 85.64 -6.38 -31.73
N ASP A 68 86.13 -7.10 -30.73
CA ASP A 68 85.34 -8.12 -30.05
C ASP A 68 85.54 -8.09 -28.54
N ASP A 69 84.47 -7.82 -27.82
CA ASP A 69 84.38 -7.85 -26.35
C ASP A 69 83.42 -8.94 -25.84
N LEU A 70 82.74 -9.66 -26.73
CA LEU A 70 81.66 -10.59 -26.39
C LEU A 70 82.19 -11.99 -26.12
N HIS A 71 83.22 -12.41 -26.85
CA HIS A 71 83.83 -13.75 -26.71
C HIS A 71 84.91 -13.82 -25.62
N VAL A 72 84.81 -12.95 -24.61
CA VAL A 72 85.73 -12.88 -23.47
C VAL A 72 85.07 -13.46 -22.22
N ASN A 73 85.71 -14.43 -21.58
CA ASN A 73 85.33 -14.88 -20.23
C ASN A 73 85.97 -13.98 -19.17
N LEU A 74 85.12 -13.28 -18.42
CA LEU A 74 85.51 -12.26 -17.45
C LEU A 74 85.45 -12.75 -15.99
N THR A 75 85.34 -14.06 -15.74
CA THR A 75 85.08 -14.61 -14.39
C THR A 75 86.23 -14.31 -13.39
N ASN A 76 87.48 -14.24 -13.85
CA ASN A 76 88.67 -14.14 -12.98
C ASN A 76 89.45 -12.83 -13.16
N LEU A 77 88.77 -11.73 -13.50
CA LEU A 77 89.43 -10.43 -13.71
C LEU A 77 90.18 -9.92 -12.48
N SER A 78 89.73 -10.24 -11.27
CA SER A 78 90.42 -9.86 -10.02
C SER A 78 91.82 -10.47 -9.89
N GLU A 79 92.06 -11.60 -10.57
CA GLU A 79 93.34 -12.29 -10.63
C GLU A 79 94.20 -11.83 -11.82
N GLY A 80 93.73 -10.81 -12.56
CA GLY A 80 94.38 -10.35 -13.78
C GLY A 80 94.26 -11.32 -14.95
N TYR A 81 93.24 -12.18 -14.92
CA TYR A 81 93.07 -13.27 -15.85
C TYR A 81 91.77 -13.15 -16.63
N PHE A 82 91.82 -13.41 -17.94
CA PHE A 82 90.65 -13.58 -18.79
C PHE A 82 90.94 -14.56 -19.92
N GLU A 83 89.89 -15.11 -20.51
CA GLU A 83 90.03 -16.00 -21.67
C GLU A 83 89.33 -15.38 -22.87
N TYR A 84 90.00 -15.31 -24.01
CA TYR A 84 89.42 -14.84 -25.26
C TYR A 84 89.34 -15.98 -26.26
N THR A 85 88.14 -16.28 -26.76
CA THR A 85 87.96 -17.25 -27.85
C THR A 85 87.85 -16.50 -29.16
N PHE A 86 88.67 -16.86 -30.14
CA PHE A 86 88.70 -16.16 -31.42
C PHE A 86 87.43 -16.45 -32.22
N VAL A 87 86.82 -15.39 -32.76
CA VAL A 87 85.74 -15.46 -33.75
C VAL A 87 86.28 -15.96 -35.09
N LYS A 88 85.43 -16.60 -35.90
CA LYS A 88 85.83 -17.18 -37.20
C LYS A 88 86.40 -16.12 -38.17
N GLU A 89 85.92 -14.88 -38.06
CA GLU A 89 86.38 -13.73 -38.83
C GLU A 89 87.86 -13.43 -38.57
N ALA A 90 88.38 -13.79 -37.38
CA ALA A 90 89.80 -13.65 -37.03
C ALA A 90 90.70 -14.60 -37.83
N PHE A 91 90.11 -15.59 -38.49
CA PHE A 91 90.81 -16.54 -39.35
C PHE A 91 90.33 -16.46 -40.80
N ALA A 92 89.70 -15.34 -41.21
CA ALA A 92 89.14 -15.19 -42.55
C ALA A 92 90.21 -15.08 -43.65
N VAL A 93 91.34 -14.42 -43.36
CA VAL A 93 92.42 -14.14 -44.34
C VAL A 93 93.70 -14.90 -43.98
N PRO A 94 94.30 -15.68 -44.88
CA PRO A 94 95.59 -16.32 -44.61
C PRO A 94 96.70 -15.27 -44.61
N GLY A 95 97.60 -15.33 -43.63
CA GLY A 95 98.67 -14.36 -43.49
C GLY A 95 99.18 -14.20 -42.06
N ILE A 96 100.03 -13.18 -41.89
CA ILE A 96 100.59 -12.80 -40.59
C ILE A 96 99.77 -11.63 -40.05
N TYR A 97 99.17 -11.81 -38.89
CA TYR A 97 98.40 -10.79 -38.19
C TYR A 97 99.30 -10.10 -37.17
N ASP A 98 99.87 -8.95 -37.54
CA ASP A 98 100.86 -8.20 -36.74
C ASP A 98 100.27 -6.97 -36.01
N THR A 99 98.97 -6.74 -36.16
CA THR A 99 98.22 -5.63 -35.53
C THR A 99 97.41 -6.06 -34.31
N ALA A 100 97.39 -7.35 -33.99
CA ALA A 100 96.56 -7.94 -32.96
C ALA A 100 96.93 -7.42 -31.57
N ARG A 101 95.93 -7.00 -30.79
CA ARG A 101 96.12 -6.50 -29.42
C ARG A 101 94.83 -6.66 -28.61
N PHE A 102 94.96 -6.51 -27.30
CA PHE A 102 93.82 -6.26 -26.43
C PHE A 102 93.78 -4.78 -26.05
N ILE A 103 92.61 -4.18 -26.19
CA ILE A 103 92.26 -2.88 -25.60
C ILE A 103 91.57 -3.21 -24.29
N ILE A 104 92.11 -2.79 -23.15
CA ILE A 104 91.54 -3.10 -21.84
C ILE A 104 91.09 -1.79 -21.20
N LYS A 105 89.79 -1.57 -21.12
CA LYS A 105 89.22 -0.26 -20.76
C LYS A 105 88.12 -0.39 -19.73
N LYS A 106 88.02 0.56 -18.80
CA LYS A 106 86.87 0.69 -17.89
C LYS A 106 85.70 1.41 -18.56
N ASP A 107 84.52 1.26 -17.97
CA ASP A 107 83.31 1.96 -18.43
C ASP A 107 83.44 3.50 -18.39
N ASP A 108 84.26 4.03 -17.48
CA ASP A 108 84.49 5.47 -17.33
C ASP A 108 85.40 6.08 -18.41
N GLY A 109 85.95 5.28 -19.32
CA GLY A 109 86.90 5.77 -20.32
C GLY A 109 88.36 5.37 -20.08
N THR A 110 88.71 4.94 -18.87
CA THR A 110 90.10 4.71 -18.48
C THR A 110 90.66 3.46 -19.13
N GLU A 111 91.68 3.61 -19.98
CA GLU A 111 92.37 2.51 -20.64
C GLU A 111 93.63 2.08 -19.87
N LEU A 112 93.86 0.78 -19.78
CA LEU A 112 95.10 0.22 -19.26
C LEU A 112 96.21 0.46 -20.28
N THR A 113 97.14 1.36 -19.95
CA THR A 113 98.25 1.71 -20.84
C THR A 113 99.25 0.57 -20.99
N GLY A 114 99.93 0.51 -22.13
CA GLY A 114 101.08 -0.37 -22.35
C GLY A 114 100.76 -1.76 -22.88
N MET A 115 99.55 -2.01 -23.37
CA MET A 115 99.17 -3.26 -24.05
C MET A 115 99.93 -3.42 -25.37
N PRO A 116 100.95 -4.31 -25.47
CA PRO A 116 101.70 -4.49 -26.68
C PRO A 116 100.92 -5.38 -27.66
N ARG A 117 101.23 -5.24 -28.95
CA ARG A 117 100.71 -6.14 -29.98
C ARG A 117 101.31 -7.53 -29.84
N PHE A 118 100.60 -8.53 -30.32
CA PHE A 118 101.12 -9.88 -30.53
C PHE A 118 100.87 -10.32 -31.97
N MET A 119 101.58 -11.37 -32.39
CA MET A 119 101.49 -11.90 -33.74
C MET A 119 100.83 -13.27 -33.74
N TYR A 120 100.01 -13.55 -34.75
CA TYR A 120 99.53 -14.89 -35.04
C TYR A 120 99.52 -15.18 -36.53
N TYR A 121 99.45 -16.46 -36.87
CA TYR A 121 99.61 -16.96 -38.22
C TYR A 121 98.36 -17.75 -38.63
N VAL A 122 97.78 -17.39 -39.77
CA VAL A 122 96.66 -18.13 -40.36
C VAL A 122 97.14 -18.77 -41.66
N GLU A 123 97.12 -20.09 -41.70
CA GLU A 123 97.48 -20.86 -42.90
C GLU A 123 96.27 -20.99 -43.83
N LYS A 124 96.53 -21.06 -45.14
CA LYS A 124 95.48 -21.20 -46.14
C LYS A 124 94.90 -22.62 -46.12
N ASP A 125 93.57 -22.75 -46.06
CA ASP A 125 92.89 -24.03 -46.27
C ASP A 125 92.91 -24.37 -47.78
N PRO A 126 93.51 -25.50 -48.20
CA PRO A 126 93.55 -25.89 -49.61
C PRO A 126 92.24 -26.48 -50.15
N LEU A 127 91.24 -26.78 -49.31
CA LEU A 127 90.01 -27.48 -49.67
C LEU A 127 88.74 -26.62 -49.58
N GLN A 128 88.77 -25.47 -48.89
CA GLN A 128 87.58 -24.63 -48.65
C GLN A 128 87.61 -23.29 -49.40
N GLY A 129 86.42 -22.84 -49.81
CA GLY A 129 86.20 -21.51 -50.37
C GLY A 129 86.47 -20.42 -49.33
N THR A 130 87.05 -19.31 -49.80
CA THR A 130 87.50 -18.18 -48.97
C THR A 130 86.37 -17.64 -48.09
N VAL A 131 86.56 -17.59 -46.76
CA VAL A 131 85.74 -16.71 -45.92
C VAL A 131 85.98 -15.28 -46.39
N LYS A 132 84.91 -14.55 -46.67
CA LYS A 132 85.02 -13.16 -47.11
C LYS A 132 85.59 -12.35 -45.95
N ALA A 133 86.65 -11.58 -46.22
CA ALA A 133 87.17 -10.62 -45.27
C ALA A 133 86.13 -9.52 -45.08
N GLU A 134 85.62 -9.38 -43.86
CA GLU A 134 84.66 -8.36 -43.48
C GLU A 134 85.01 -7.83 -42.09
N THR A 135 84.64 -6.58 -41.83
CA THR A 135 84.74 -5.99 -40.51
C THR A 135 83.79 -6.72 -39.56
N TYR A 136 84.32 -7.14 -38.42
CA TYR A 136 83.55 -7.76 -37.34
C TYR A 136 83.52 -6.84 -36.13
N VAL A 137 82.32 -6.58 -35.61
CA VAL A 137 82.11 -5.83 -34.37
C VAL A 137 81.08 -6.58 -33.52
N SER A 138 81.46 -6.98 -32.31
CA SER A 138 80.62 -7.77 -31.39
C SER A 138 79.29 -7.09 -31.00
N ASP A 139 79.21 -5.76 -31.09
CA ASP A 139 77.96 -5.03 -30.87
C ASP A 139 76.84 -5.45 -31.85
N PHE A 140 77.19 -5.94 -33.04
CA PHE A 140 76.20 -6.43 -34.00
C PHE A 140 75.57 -7.75 -33.54
N GLU A 141 76.36 -8.71 -33.05
CA GLU A 141 75.82 -9.95 -32.47
C GLU A 141 74.97 -9.67 -31.23
N ARG A 142 75.38 -8.70 -30.40
CA ARG A 142 74.57 -8.24 -29.27
C ARG A 142 73.22 -7.70 -29.73
N LEU A 143 73.20 -6.92 -30.81
CA LEU A 143 71.98 -6.41 -31.41
C LEU A 143 71.10 -7.54 -31.96
N GLU A 144 71.67 -8.53 -32.65
CA GLU A 144 70.94 -9.70 -33.14
C GLU A 144 70.28 -10.48 -32.00
N SER A 145 71.00 -10.70 -30.89
CA SER A 145 70.44 -11.35 -29.69
C SER A 145 69.29 -10.53 -29.10
N MET A 146 69.45 -9.21 -28.96
CA MET A 146 68.38 -8.33 -28.46
C MET A 146 67.15 -8.35 -29.38
N ILE A 147 67.34 -8.43 -30.69
CA ILE A 147 66.23 -8.55 -31.66
C ILE A 147 65.53 -9.90 -31.47
N ALA A 148 66.25 -11.00 -31.35
CA ALA A 148 65.66 -12.33 -31.15
C ALA A 148 64.86 -12.43 -29.83
N ASP A 149 65.35 -11.80 -28.76
CA ASP A 149 64.63 -11.71 -27.48
C ASP A 149 63.32 -10.92 -27.65
N VAL A 150 63.37 -9.78 -28.34
CA VAL A 150 62.18 -8.96 -28.64
C VAL A 150 61.20 -9.70 -29.55
N GLU A 151 61.67 -10.43 -30.56
CA GLU A 151 60.82 -11.23 -31.45
C GLU A 151 60.10 -12.34 -30.68
N THR A 152 60.78 -12.95 -29.70
CA THR A 152 60.17 -13.95 -28.81
C THR A 152 59.10 -13.32 -27.92
N GLU A 153 59.39 -12.17 -27.30
CA GLU A 153 58.42 -11.45 -26.47
C GLU A 153 57.18 -11.00 -27.28
N ILE A 154 57.37 -10.54 -28.52
CA ILE A 154 56.26 -10.19 -29.43
C ILE A 154 55.43 -11.42 -29.78
N ALA A 155 56.06 -12.57 -30.04
CA ALA A 155 55.33 -13.81 -30.34
C ALA A 155 54.47 -14.24 -29.15
N ASP A 156 55.04 -14.25 -27.94
CA ASP A 156 54.32 -14.58 -26.71
C ASP A 156 53.14 -13.63 -26.45
N LEU A 157 53.35 -12.32 -26.63
CA LEU A 157 52.28 -11.32 -26.50
C LEU A 157 51.18 -11.50 -27.55
N HIS A 158 51.53 -11.86 -28.78
CA HIS A 158 50.54 -12.14 -29.82
C HIS A 158 49.69 -13.38 -29.49
N ASP A 159 50.30 -14.43 -28.93
CA ASP A 159 49.59 -15.64 -28.51
C ASP A 159 48.64 -15.34 -27.33
N GLU A 160 49.06 -14.51 -26.38
CA GLU A 160 48.22 -14.05 -25.27
C GLU A 160 47.02 -13.23 -25.77
N VAL A 161 47.26 -12.24 -26.63
CA VAL A 161 46.19 -11.41 -27.23
C VAL A 161 45.20 -12.26 -28.01
N THR A 162 45.68 -13.24 -28.78
CA THR A 162 44.82 -14.16 -29.54
C THR A 162 43.96 -15.00 -28.61
N SER A 163 44.54 -15.52 -27.53
CA SER A 163 43.82 -16.32 -26.53
C SER A 163 42.74 -15.50 -25.81
N GLU A 164 43.06 -14.27 -25.42
CA GLU A 164 42.11 -13.35 -24.79
C GLU A 164 40.98 -12.93 -25.75
N SER A 165 41.28 -12.69 -27.03
CA SER A 165 40.24 -12.41 -28.03
C SER A 165 39.26 -13.57 -28.17
N LEU A 166 39.74 -14.81 -28.26
CA LEU A 166 38.89 -16.02 -28.33
C LEU A 166 38.03 -16.20 -27.08
N ARG A 167 38.59 -15.89 -25.90
CA ARG A 167 37.86 -15.91 -24.63
C ARG A 167 36.72 -14.89 -24.63
N LEU A 168 37.02 -13.64 -25.02
CA LEU A 168 36.04 -12.57 -25.11
C LEU A 168 34.94 -12.88 -26.12
N ASP A 169 35.28 -13.41 -27.30
CA ASP A 169 34.29 -13.81 -28.32
C ASP A 169 33.33 -14.88 -27.78
N THR A 170 33.86 -15.83 -26.99
CA THR A 170 33.05 -16.87 -26.35
C THR A 170 32.11 -16.28 -25.27
N GLU A 171 32.62 -15.39 -24.43
CA GLU A 171 31.82 -14.73 -23.38
C GLU A 171 30.70 -13.86 -23.98
N ILE A 172 30.99 -13.14 -25.07
CA ILE A 172 30.00 -12.34 -25.81
C ILE A 172 28.89 -13.24 -26.36
N ALA A 173 29.24 -14.35 -27.03
CA ALA A 173 28.24 -15.28 -27.58
C ALA A 173 27.34 -15.90 -26.49
N GLN A 174 27.89 -16.18 -25.31
CA GLN A 174 27.12 -16.66 -24.16
C GLN A 174 26.16 -15.60 -23.63
N LEU A 175 26.62 -14.34 -23.55
CA LEU A 175 25.78 -13.21 -23.13
C LEU A 175 24.64 -12.97 -24.12
N ASP A 176 24.90 -12.99 -25.42
CA ASP A 176 23.87 -12.84 -26.46
C ASP A 176 22.79 -13.92 -26.33
N THR A 177 23.19 -15.18 -26.18
CA THR A 177 22.25 -16.30 -25.97
C THR A 177 21.37 -16.09 -24.73
N LYS A 178 21.95 -15.56 -23.65
CA LYS A 178 21.22 -15.26 -22.41
C LYS A 178 20.25 -14.09 -22.60
N ILE A 179 20.66 -13.04 -23.30
CA ILE A 179 19.82 -11.87 -23.63
C ILE A 179 18.63 -12.32 -24.48
N ASP A 180 18.85 -13.13 -25.51
CA ASP A 180 17.78 -13.66 -26.37
C ASP A 180 16.77 -14.49 -25.56
N THR A 181 17.28 -15.34 -24.67
CA THR A 181 16.44 -16.18 -23.79
C THR A 181 15.56 -15.35 -22.87
N GLU A 182 16.14 -14.37 -22.17
CA GLU A 182 15.39 -13.52 -21.23
C GLU A 182 14.41 -12.59 -21.97
N THR A 183 14.81 -12.05 -23.12
CA THR A 183 13.92 -11.24 -23.96
C THR A 183 12.73 -12.06 -24.46
N GLY A 184 12.94 -13.32 -24.86
CA GLY A 184 11.87 -14.24 -25.24
C GLY A 184 10.89 -14.53 -24.10
N LYS A 185 11.39 -14.71 -22.87
CA LYS A 185 10.53 -14.86 -21.67
C LYS A 185 9.69 -13.61 -21.40
N LEU A 186 10.31 -12.42 -21.45
CA LEU A 186 9.60 -11.16 -21.25
C LEU A 186 8.52 -10.94 -22.31
N GLN A 187 8.81 -11.27 -23.58
CA GLN A 187 7.82 -11.17 -24.64
C GLN A 187 6.64 -12.14 -24.41
N THR A 188 6.93 -13.36 -23.94
CA THR A 188 5.90 -14.34 -23.60
C THR A 188 5.01 -13.83 -22.47
N GLU A 189 5.60 -13.29 -21.40
CA GLU A 189 4.85 -12.73 -20.28
C GLU A 189 4.01 -11.52 -20.71
N ALA A 190 4.57 -10.63 -21.53
CA ALA A 190 3.83 -9.50 -22.09
C ALA A 190 2.62 -9.96 -22.92
N ASN A 191 2.78 -11.01 -23.75
CA ASN A 191 1.68 -11.57 -24.53
C ASN A 191 0.60 -12.21 -23.63
N ASN A 192 1.01 -12.88 -22.55
CA ASN A 192 0.09 -13.46 -21.57
C ASN A 192 -0.72 -12.37 -20.86
N LEU A 193 -0.06 -11.32 -20.39
CA LEU A 193 -0.71 -10.17 -19.74
C LEU A 193 -1.65 -9.45 -20.70
N GLN A 194 -1.25 -9.25 -21.97
CA GLN A 194 -2.12 -8.70 -22.99
C GLN A 194 -3.37 -9.56 -23.19
N THR A 195 -3.21 -10.89 -23.27
CA THR A 195 -4.34 -11.82 -23.40
C THR A 195 -5.28 -11.76 -22.20
N GLN A 196 -4.75 -11.68 -20.98
CA GLN A 196 -5.55 -11.51 -19.76
C GLN A 196 -6.32 -10.18 -19.79
N PHE A 197 -5.65 -9.10 -20.19
CA PHE A 197 -6.28 -7.79 -20.31
C PHE A 197 -7.40 -7.80 -21.36
N ASP A 198 -7.16 -8.37 -22.53
CA ASP A 198 -8.16 -8.50 -23.60
C ASP A 198 -9.33 -9.42 -23.18
N SER A 199 -9.09 -10.38 -22.28
CA SER A 199 -10.13 -11.23 -21.71
C SER A 199 -11.03 -10.52 -20.70
N PHE A 200 -10.63 -9.35 -20.19
CA PHE A 200 -11.53 -8.51 -19.40
C PHE A 200 -12.62 -7.95 -20.31
N ASN A 201 -13.75 -8.64 -20.31
CA ASN A 201 -14.96 -8.15 -20.94
C ASN A 201 -15.56 -7.01 -20.09
N PRO A 202 -15.55 -5.75 -20.55
CA PRO A 202 -16.07 -4.63 -19.74
C PRO A 202 -17.57 -4.74 -19.44
N THR A 203 -18.31 -5.54 -20.23
CA THR A 203 -19.74 -5.78 -20.02
C THR A 203 -20.05 -6.62 -18.78
N GLN A 204 -19.05 -7.30 -18.20
CA GLN A 204 -19.23 -8.04 -16.94
C GLN A 204 -19.28 -7.11 -15.72
N PHE A 205 -18.78 -5.88 -15.85
CA PHE A 205 -18.81 -4.89 -14.78
C PHE A 205 -20.15 -4.14 -14.83
N ALA A 206 -20.71 -3.90 -13.65
CA ALA A 206 -21.87 -3.02 -13.52
C ALA A 206 -21.52 -1.65 -14.11
N GLN A 207 -22.38 -1.15 -14.99
CA GLN A 207 -22.17 0.16 -15.58
C GLN A 207 -22.37 1.22 -14.49
N GLN A 208 -21.51 2.24 -14.47
CA GLN A 208 -21.61 3.33 -13.51
C GLN A 208 -23.00 3.99 -13.56
N GLU A 209 -23.52 4.19 -14.78
CA GLU A 209 -24.85 4.76 -15.00
C GLU A 209 -25.96 3.93 -14.36
N ASP A 210 -25.94 2.59 -14.50
CA ASP A 210 -26.94 1.71 -13.88
C ASP A 210 -26.88 1.79 -12.34
N PHE A 211 -25.67 1.83 -11.78
CA PHE A 211 -25.46 1.95 -10.34
C PHE A 211 -25.95 3.31 -9.82
N GLU A 212 -25.57 4.40 -10.49
CA GLU A 212 -25.99 5.76 -10.14
C GLU A 212 -27.52 5.92 -10.26
N ASN A 213 -28.11 5.42 -11.34
CA ASN A 213 -29.56 5.40 -11.51
C ASN A 213 -30.26 4.67 -10.36
N HIS A 214 -29.69 3.57 -9.86
CA HIS A 214 -30.27 2.86 -8.70
C HIS A 214 -30.14 3.65 -7.39
N ILE A 215 -28.95 4.17 -7.05
CA ILE A 215 -28.73 4.82 -5.74
C ILE A 215 -29.39 6.19 -5.65
N TYR A 216 -29.58 6.88 -6.78
CA TYR A 216 -30.24 8.19 -6.82
C TYR A 216 -31.74 8.11 -7.13
N ASN A 217 -32.29 6.92 -7.40
CA ASN A 217 -33.73 6.74 -7.54
C ASN A 217 -34.42 6.83 -6.17
N SER A 218 -34.87 8.04 -5.82
CA SER A 218 -35.59 8.32 -4.57
C SER A 218 -36.93 7.59 -4.44
N ASP A 219 -37.49 7.06 -5.53
CA ASP A 219 -38.80 6.40 -5.52
C ASP A 219 -38.74 4.97 -4.96
N ILE A 220 -37.57 4.32 -5.02
CA ILE A 220 -37.36 2.94 -4.55
C ILE A 220 -36.67 2.87 -3.19
N HIS A 221 -36.11 3.99 -2.73
CA HIS A 221 -35.47 4.10 -1.41
C HIS A 221 -36.38 4.82 -0.43
N VAL A 222 -36.21 4.54 0.86
CA VAL A 222 -37.01 5.16 1.93
C VAL A 222 -36.07 5.71 2.98
N THR A 223 -36.44 6.84 3.57
CA THR A 223 -35.65 7.44 4.65
C THR A 223 -36.05 6.87 6.00
N THR A 224 -35.20 7.06 7.00
CA THR A 224 -35.54 6.77 8.40
C THR A 224 -36.79 7.54 8.84
N GLU A 225 -36.96 8.78 8.39
CA GLU A 225 -38.16 9.59 8.67
C GLU A 225 -39.42 8.99 8.06
N ASN A 226 -39.36 8.46 6.84
CA ASN A 226 -40.50 7.75 6.24
C ASN A 226 -40.92 6.56 7.10
N LYS A 227 -39.96 5.75 7.56
CA LYS A 227 -40.24 4.59 8.42
C LYS A 227 -40.91 4.99 9.73
N ILE A 228 -40.38 6.01 10.43
CA ILE A 228 -40.97 6.54 11.67
C ILE A 228 -42.41 7.02 11.42
N SER A 229 -42.64 7.74 10.32
CA SER A 229 -43.97 8.25 9.95
C SER A 229 -44.97 7.12 9.65
N TRP A 230 -44.53 6.07 8.94
CA TRP A 230 -45.36 4.90 8.64
C TRP A 230 -45.68 4.08 9.87
N GLU A 231 -44.70 3.87 10.76
CA GLU A 231 -44.89 3.16 12.03
C GLU A 231 -45.80 3.93 12.99
N ALA A 232 -45.86 5.26 12.90
CA ALA A 232 -46.76 6.10 13.68
C ALA A 232 -48.20 6.20 13.11
N LYS A 233 -48.50 5.59 11.96
CA LYS A 233 -49.85 5.60 11.40
C LYS A 233 -50.83 4.91 12.34
N GLU A 234 -52.06 5.43 12.35
CA GLU A 234 -53.14 4.84 13.12
C GLU A 234 -53.40 3.39 12.72
N THR A 235 -53.74 2.55 13.69
CA THR A 235 -54.13 1.16 13.43
C THR A 235 -55.65 1.03 13.42
N PRO A 236 -56.21 0.07 12.65
CA PRO A 236 -57.65 -0.20 12.68
C PRO A 236 -58.18 -0.48 14.10
N ALA A 237 -57.39 -1.16 14.95
CA ALA A 237 -57.76 -1.46 16.33
C ALA A 237 -57.89 -0.20 17.20
N ASN A 238 -56.93 0.72 17.12
CA ASN A 238 -56.96 1.98 17.86
C ASN A 238 -58.06 2.92 17.35
N ALA A 239 -58.31 2.96 16.03
CA ALA A 239 -59.43 3.70 15.46
C ALA A 239 -60.77 3.16 15.99
N GLN A 240 -60.91 1.83 16.06
CA GLN A 240 -62.09 1.19 16.65
C GLN A 240 -62.23 1.54 18.14
N ALA A 241 -61.15 1.48 18.92
CA ALA A 241 -61.19 1.86 20.34
C ALA A 241 -61.63 3.32 20.55
N LYS A 242 -61.20 4.25 19.68
CA LYS A 242 -61.66 5.66 19.70
C LYS A 242 -63.14 5.79 19.35
N ALA A 243 -63.63 5.05 18.36
CA ALA A 243 -65.05 5.02 18.01
C ALA A 243 -65.91 4.41 19.13
N ASP A 244 -65.45 3.32 19.74
CA ASP A 244 -66.12 2.66 20.87
C ASP A 244 -66.19 3.59 22.09
N LYS A 245 -65.13 4.36 22.35
CA LYS A 245 -65.14 5.39 23.39
C LYS A 245 -66.16 6.47 23.06
N ALA A 246 -66.18 7.00 21.84
CA ALA A 246 -67.16 8.02 21.44
C ALA A 246 -68.60 7.50 21.57
N LEU A 247 -68.85 6.24 21.21
CA LEU A 247 -70.15 5.59 21.40
C LEU A 247 -70.52 5.47 22.88
N THR A 248 -69.56 5.10 23.73
CA THR A 248 -69.77 4.98 25.18
C THR A 248 -70.05 6.34 25.82
N ASP A 249 -69.29 7.37 25.46
CA ASP A 249 -69.49 8.74 25.91
C ASP A 249 -70.88 9.25 25.49
N ALA A 250 -71.31 8.97 24.25
CA ALA A 250 -72.62 9.35 23.73
C ALA A 250 -73.78 8.63 24.45
N LYS A 251 -73.63 7.32 24.74
CA LYS A 251 -74.60 6.56 25.55
C LYS A 251 -74.72 7.15 26.95
N THR A 252 -73.58 7.42 27.59
CA THR A 252 -73.53 8.01 28.94
C THR A 252 -74.25 9.36 28.98
N TYR A 253 -74.01 10.20 27.97
CA TYR A 253 -74.72 11.48 27.84
C TYR A 253 -76.23 11.30 27.67
N ALA A 254 -76.68 10.38 26.81
CA ALA A 254 -78.10 10.13 26.58
C ALA A 254 -78.81 9.61 27.84
N ASP A 255 -78.20 8.66 28.56
CA ASP A 255 -78.76 8.12 29.81
C ASP A 255 -78.87 9.19 30.90
N SER A 256 -77.94 10.15 30.94
CA SER A 256 -77.98 11.28 31.89
C SER A 256 -79.14 12.25 31.67
N MET A 257 -79.86 12.15 30.54
CA MET A 257 -81.00 13.00 30.19
C MET A 257 -82.36 12.34 30.49
N LEU A 258 -82.38 11.17 31.13
CA LEU A 258 -83.61 10.48 31.53
C LEU A 258 -84.17 11.01 32.85
N ASP A 259 -85.49 11.08 32.94
CA ASP A 259 -86.21 11.38 34.18
C ASP A 259 -86.02 10.27 35.23
N GLU A 260 -85.69 10.64 36.46
CA GLU A 260 -85.67 9.73 37.60
C GLU A 260 -86.98 9.86 38.40
N TYR A 261 -87.63 8.73 38.67
CA TYR A 261 -88.94 8.70 39.33
C TYR A 261 -88.82 8.10 40.73
N THR A 262 -89.25 8.85 41.73
CA THR A 262 -89.41 8.30 43.09
C THR A 262 -90.67 7.43 43.19
N ALA A 263 -90.76 6.63 44.26
CA ALA A 263 -91.95 5.83 44.55
C ALA A 263 -93.17 6.72 44.85
N TRP A 264 -94.37 6.22 44.56
CA TRP A 264 -95.62 6.91 44.87
C TRP A 264 -95.89 6.96 46.38
N VAL A 265 -96.06 8.17 46.92
CA VAL A 265 -96.35 8.46 48.32
C VAL A 265 -97.81 8.90 48.46
N LYS A 266 -98.50 8.50 49.54
CA LYS A 266 -99.88 8.93 49.80
C LYS A 266 -99.95 10.43 50.07
N LEU A 267 -100.91 11.11 49.45
CA LEU A 267 -101.18 12.53 49.70
C LEU A 267 -101.83 12.69 51.09
N PRO A 268 -101.27 13.51 52.01
CA PRO A 268 -101.88 13.76 53.31
C PRO A 268 -103.19 14.54 53.19
N LEU A 269 -104.32 13.86 53.26
CA LEU A 269 -105.65 14.49 53.18
C LEU A 269 -106.01 15.21 54.48
N THR A 270 -106.72 16.33 54.37
CA THR A 270 -107.30 17.04 55.52
C THR A 270 -108.47 16.24 56.08
N SER A 271 -108.70 16.33 57.40
CA SER A 271 -109.86 15.70 58.04
C SER A 271 -111.17 16.06 57.34
N GLY A 272 -112.01 15.06 57.07
CA GLY A 272 -113.26 15.22 56.30
C GLY A 272 -113.13 14.87 54.81
N PHE A 273 -111.91 14.65 54.31
CA PHE A 273 -111.64 14.16 52.95
C PHE A 273 -111.08 12.73 52.97
N SER A 274 -111.34 11.98 51.90
CA SER A 274 -110.96 10.57 51.78
C SER A 274 -110.64 10.17 50.33
N THR A 275 -110.33 8.90 50.10
CA THR A 275 -110.14 8.35 48.75
C THR A 275 -111.43 8.41 47.95
N GLY A 276 -111.42 9.13 46.83
CA GLY A 276 -112.47 9.16 45.83
C GLY A 276 -112.23 8.12 44.74
N ASP A 277 -113.31 7.69 44.10
CA ASP A 277 -113.29 6.78 42.94
C ASP A 277 -112.45 5.50 43.13
N SER A 278 -112.35 5.04 44.37
CA SER A 278 -111.45 3.94 44.79
C SER A 278 -109.96 4.11 44.42
N ASN A 279 -109.53 5.34 44.09
CA ASN A 279 -108.18 5.62 43.63
C ASN A 279 -107.47 6.54 44.61
N THR A 280 -106.59 5.96 45.44
CA THR A 280 -105.97 6.69 46.56
C THR A 280 -105.12 7.85 46.04
N PRO A 281 -105.35 9.10 46.50
CA PRO A 281 -104.50 10.25 46.19
C PRO A 281 -103.04 9.99 46.54
N GLN A 282 -102.17 10.10 45.55
CA GLN A 282 -100.74 9.93 45.70
C GLN A 282 -99.99 10.98 44.90
N TYR A 283 -98.76 11.25 45.32
CA TYR A 283 -97.80 12.04 44.57
C TYR A 283 -96.46 11.31 44.49
N ARG A 284 -95.65 11.63 43.49
CA ARG A 284 -94.23 11.27 43.43
C ARG A 284 -93.42 12.45 42.94
N LEU A 285 -92.15 12.47 43.30
CA LEU A 285 -91.18 13.40 42.74
C LEU A 285 -90.55 12.79 41.49
N ILE A 286 -90.40 13.62 40.46
CA ILE A 286 -89.71 13.35 39.21
C ILE A 286 -88.53 14.30 39.12
N THR A 287 -87.32 13.77 39.08
CA THR A 287 -86.10 14.53 38.83
C THR A 287 -85.87 14.56 37.34
N THR A 288 -86.06 15.72 36.71
CA THR A 288 -85.94 15.93 35.27
C THR A 288 -84.67 16.73 34.99
N PRO A 289 -83.68 16.16 34.28
CA PRO A 289 -82.57 16.92 33.74
C PRO A 289 -83.07 17.94 32.71
N THR A 290 -82.69 19.21 32.84
CA THR A 290 -83.01 20.25 31.84
C THR A 290 -81.75 21.00 31.42
N ASN A 291 -81.83 21.76 30.32
CA ASN A 291 -80.73 22.61 29.86
C ASN A 291 -80.32 23.70 30.88
N GLU A 292 -81.16 23.97 31.89
CA GLU A 292 -80.91 24.93 32.97
C GLU A 292 -80.44 24.25 34.27
N GLY A 293 -80.19 22.95 34.23
CA GLY A 293 -79.91 22.11 35.40
C GLY A 293 -81.06 21.17 35.75
N THR A 294 -80.86 20.36 36.79
CA THR A 294 -81.87 19.41 37.27
C THR A 294 -83.05 20.13 37.93
N LYS A 295 -84.27 19.86 37.48
CA LYS A 295 -85.52 20.35 38.09
C LYS A 295 -86.31 19.20 38.70
N ILE A 296 -87.03 19.45 39.78
CA ILE A 296 -87.86 18.43 40.45
C ILE A 296 -89.33 18.80 40.24
N PHE A 297 -90.14 17.83 39.83
CA PHE A 297 -91.57 18.01 39.67
C PHE A 297 -92.33 17.07 40.60
N ALA A 298 -93.42 17.56 41.20
CA ALA A 298 -94.39 16.70 41.87
C ALA A 298 -95.48 16.32 40.87
N GLU A 299 -95.61 15.02 40.59
CA GLU A 299 -96.68 14.45 39.79
C GLU A 299 -97.71 13.76 40.68
N PHE A 300 -98.99 13.89 40.33
CA PHE A 300 -100.10 13.39 41.13
C PHE A 300 -100.92 12.35 40.38
N ARG A 301 -101.53 11.45 41.16
CA ARG A 301 -102.57 10.51 40.73
C ARG A 301 -103.59 10.27 41.83
N GLY A 302 -104.70 9.63 41.47
CA GLY A 302 -105.78 9.32 42.41
C GLY A 302 -106.87 10.38 42.43
N ALA A 303 -107.83 10.25 43.34
CA ALA A 303 -108.95 11.17 43.46
C ALA A 303 -109.31 11.43 44.92
N ILE A 304 -109.65 12.67 45.25
CA ILE A 304 -110.08 13.07 46.59
C ILE A 304 -111.61 13.10 46.60
N ALA A 305 -112.23 12.39 47.55
CA ALA A 305 -113.64 12.50 47.85
C ALA A 305 -113.88 13.34 49.11
N GLY A 306 -115.01 14.04 49.15
CA GLY A 306 -115.42 14.87 50.28
C GLY A 306 -116.53 15.83 49.89
N THR A 307 -116.79 16.81 50.75
CA THR A 307 -117.74 17.88 50.45
C THR A 307 -117.02 19.05 49.80
N PHE A 308 -117.31 19.29 48.52
CA PHE A 308 -116.73 20.38 47.74
C PHE A 308 -117.77 21.48 47.57
N LEU A 309 -117.45 22.69 47.99
CA LEU A 309 -118.41 23.81 48.02
C LEU A 309 -118.18 24.76 46.84
N SER A 310 -119.26 25.15 46.17
CA SER A 310 -119.25 26.09 45.04
C SER A 310 -119.12 27.55 45.45
N THR A 311 -119.27 27.86 46.74
CA THR A 311 -119.30 29.24 47.29
C THR A 311 -118.09 29.60 48.14
N ALA A 312 -117.24 28.64 48.53
CA ALA A 312 -116.03 28.89 49.31
C ALA A 312 -114.94 27.85 49.06
N ASN A 313 -113.68 28.29 49.03
CA ASN A 313 -112.53 27.41 48.92
C ASN A 313 -112.42 26.48 50.14
N SER A 314 -112.04 25.22 49.92
CA SER A 314 -111.85 24.24 50.98
C SER A 314 -110.44 23.65 50.93
N THR A 315 -109.77 23.51 52.08
CA THR A 315 -108.45 22.85 52.13
C THR A 315 -108.67 21.33 52.18
N VAL A 316 -108.25 20.64 51.13
CA VAL A 316 -108.55 19.22 50.91
C VAL A 316 -107.37 18.30 51.28
N ALA A 317 -106.14 18.81 51.22
CA ALA A 317 -104.93 18.07 51.57
C ALA A 317 -103.78 19.03 51.92
N ASN A 318 -102.66 18.49 52.39
CA ASN A 318 -101.43 19.23 52.65
C ASN A 318 -100.20 18.53 52.05
N MET A 319 -99.44 19.25 51.25
CA MET A 319 -98.14 18.84 50.73
C MET A 319 -97.03 19.01 51.79
N PRO A 320 -96.23 17.96 52.03
CA PRO A 320 -95.06 18.04 52.90
C PRO A 320 -94.07 19.13 52.46
N ALA A 321 -93.32 19.68 53.41
CA ALA A 321 -92.20 20.58 53.09
C ALA A 321 -91.19 19.87 52.16
N GLY A 322 -90.59 20.61 51.23
CA GLY A 322 -89.72 20.06 50.18
C GLY A 322 -90.44 19.41 48.99
N THR A 323 -91.77 19.50 48.92
CA THR A 323 -92.58 18.97 47.79
C THR A 323 -93.60 19.99 47.25
N ARG A 324 -93.50 21.24 47.73
CA ARG A 324 -94.48 22.32 47.49
C ARG A 324 -94.10 23.07 46.21
N PRO A 325 -95.05 23.69 45.49
CA PRO A 325 -94.72 24.43 44.29
C PRO A 325 -94.03 25.77 44.61
N ALA A 326 -93.22 26.28 43.67
CA ALA A 326 -92.55 27.58 43.78
C ALA A 326 -93.52 28.77 43.77
N ALA A 327 -94.64 28.60 43.07
CA ALA A 327 -95.75 29.54 43.00
C ALA A 327 -97.06 28.80 43.31
N THR A 328 -98.14 29.53 43.59
CA THR A 328 -99.44 28.89 43.73
C THR A 328 -99.94 28.45 42.36
N GLU A 329 -100.03 27.16 42.13
CA GLU A 329 -100.42 26.56 40.86
C GLU A 329 -101.90 26.17 40.88
N TYR A 330 -102.61 26.40 39.78
CA TYR A 330 -104.03 26.10 39.62
C TYR A 330 -104.24 25.09 38.51
N PHE A 331 -104.97 24.02 38.81
CA PHE A 331 -105.26 22.95 37.86
C PHE A 331 -106.77 22.75 37.72
N THR A 332 -107.19 22.47 36.50
CA THR A 332 -108.49 21.87 36.24
C THR A 332 -108.37 20.37 36.48
N ALA A 333 -109.26 19.83 37.31
CA ALA A 333 -109.33 18.43 37.69
C ALA A 333 -110.56 17.78 37.06
N ALA A 334 -110.49 16.52 36.65
CA ALA A 334 -111.71 15.80 36.29
C ALA A 334 -112.57 15.56 37.55
N SER A 335 -113.89 15.58 37.41
CA SER A 335 -114.83 15.34 38.50
C SER A 335 -115.92 14.36 38.08
N ASN A 336 -116.58 13.77 39.05
CA ASN A 336 -117.57 12.70 38.82
C ASN A 336 -118.90 13.18 38.22
N ASN A 337 -119.13 14.49 38.21
CA ASN A 337 -120.31 15.12 37.62
C ASN A 337 -120.08 15.66 36.20
N GLY A 338 -118.87 15.53 35.65
CA GLY A 338 -118.54 16.01 34.30
C GLY A 338 -118.22 17.51 34.21
N ASP A 339 -118.47 18.29 35.26
CA ASP A 339 -118.34 19.77 35.25
C ASP A 339 -116.92 20.30 35.55
N SER A 340 -115.93 19.41 35.68
CA SER A 340 -114.55 19.69 36.09
C SER A 340 -114.39 20.35 37.47
N GLY A 341 -113.51 19.80 38.30
CA GLY A 341 -113.04 20.42 39.54
C GLY A 341 -111.93 21.45 39.29
N ARG A 342 -111.65 22.30 40.29
CA ARG A 342 -110.44 23.14 40.32
C ARG A 342 -109.69 22.90 41.61
N ILE A 343 -108.41 22.53 41.50
CA ILE A 343 -107.51 22.32 42.62
C ILE A 343 -106.35 23.32 42.50
N ALA A 344 -106.02 23.97 43.60
CA ALA A 344 -104.83 24.80 43.71
C ALA A 344 -103.84 24.18 44.69
N PHE A 345 -102.56 24.20 44.35
CA PHE A 345 -101.46 23.87 45.25
C PHE A 345 -100.77 25.18 45.61
N THR A 346 -100.81 25.57 46.88
CA THR A 346 -100.19 26.82 47.33
C THR A 346 -98.73 26.63 47.72
N THR A 347 -97.96 27.71 47.71
CA THR A 347 -96.56 27.72 48.19
C THR A 347 -96.42 27.32 49.67
N THR A 348 -97.47 27.53 50.48
CA THR A 348 -97.53 27.08 51.88
C THR A 348 -97.78 25.59 52.03
N GLY A 349 -98.04 24.88 50.92
CA GLY A 349 -98.30 23.45 50.88
C GLY A 349 -99.75 23.07 51.12
N THR A 350 -100.68 24.03 51.22
CA THR A 350 -102.10 23.69 51.29
C THR A 350 -102.61 23.33 49.91
N VAL A 351 -103.30 22.19 49.80
CA VAL A 351 -104.03 21.80 48.60
C VAL A 351 -105.47 22.23 48.79
N VAL A 352 -105.95 23.08 47.91
CA VAL A 352 -107.22 23.79 48.07
C VAL A 352 -108.13 23.42 46.90
N GLN A 353 -109.31 22.91 47.18
CA GLN A 353 -110.39 22.99 46.20
C GLN A 353 -110.80 24.46 46.08
N VAL A 354 -110.72 24.97 44.85
CA VAL A 354 -111.13 26.34 44.53
C VAL A 354 -112.62 26.33 44.22
N SER A 355 -113.39 27.17 44.92
CA SER A 355 -114.82 27.33 44.68
C SER A 355 -115.09 27.91 43.31
N SER A 356 -116.08 27.36 42.65
CA SER A 356 -116.60 27.85 41.38
C SER A 356 -118.04 27.40 41.27
N SER A 357 -118.92 28.32 40.90
CA SER A 357 -120.34 28.04 40.64
C SER A 357 -120.52 27.04 39.50
N ALA A 358 -119.54 26.92 38.61
CA ALA A 358 -119.54 25.97 37.51
C ALA A 358 -119.21 24.53 37.93
N ASN A 359 -118.63 24.28 39.11
CA ASN A 359 -118.15 22.94 39.48
C ASN A 359 -119.28 21.98 39.95
N ALA A 360 -120.50 22.49 40.19
CA ALA A 360 -121.68 21.73 40.60
C ALA A 360 -121.49 20.75 41.79
N ASN A 361 -120.62 21.10 42.75
CA ASN A 361 -120.35 20.36 44.00
C ASN A 361 -120.13 18.85 43.78
N PRO A 362 -119.03 18.45 43.11
CA PRO A 362 -118.79 17.04 42.84
C PRO A 362 -118.60 16.26 44.14
N SER A 363 -118.80 14.94 44.12
CA SER A 363 -118.47 14.09 45.27
C SER A 363 -117.00 13.66 45.30
N TYR A 364 -116.31 13.74 44.15
CA TYR A 364 -114.85 13.59 44.08
C TYR A 364 -114.22 14.37 42.91
N VAL A 365 -112.92 14.67 43.06
CA VAL A 365 -112.07 15.28 42.03
C VAL A 365 -110.79 14.49 41.84
N ALA A 366 -110.41 14.24 40.58
CA ALA A 366 -109.21 13.49 40.21
C ALA A 366 -107.97 14.39 40.15
N LEU A 367 -106.85 13.90 40.69
CA LEU A 367 -105.55 14.57 40.65
C LEU A 367 -104.62 14.03 39.55
N SER A 368 -105.01 12.94 38.89
CA SER A 368 -104.21 12.33 37.82
C SER A 368 -103.94 13.32 36.69
N GLY A 369 -102.67 13.44 36.30
CA GLY A 369 -102.22 14.37 35.26
C GLY A 369 -101.84 15.76 35.77
N ILE A 370 -102.05 16.04 37.06
CA ILE A 370 -101.50 17.25 37.69
C ILE A 370 -99.99 17.05 37.89
N LYS A 371 -99.21 18.03 37.44
CA LYS A 371 -97.76 18.11 37.63
C LYS A 371 -97.37 19.57 37.84
N TYR A 372 -96.55 19.85 38.85
CA TYR A 372 -95.92 21.17 39.04
C TYR A 372 -94.44 21.04 39.37
N GLU A 373 -93.69 22.10 39.11
CA GLU A 373 -92.30 22.22 39.55
C GLU A 373 -92.25 22.49 41.06
N VAL A 374 -91.51 21.67 41.80
CA VAL A 374 -91.28 21.85 43.22
C VAL A 374 -90.43 23.09 43.41
N GLY A 375 -90.93 24.04 44.20
CA GLY A 375 -90.15 25.17 44.66
C GLY A 375 -89.19 24.72 45.74
N ASN A 376 -87.92 25.08 45.59
CA ASN A 376 -86.88 24.88 46.59
C ASN A 376 -87.30 25.43 47.97
#